data_AF-A0A952MGH1-F1
#
_entry.id   AF-A0A952MGH1-F1
#
_cell.length_a   1.000
_cell.length_b   1.000
_cell.length_c   1.000
_cell.angle_alpha   90.00
_cell.angle_beta   90.00
_cell.angle_gamma   90.00
#
_symmetry.space_group_name_H-M   'P 1'
#
loop_
_entity.id
_entity.type
_entity.pdbx_description
1 polymer ?
#
loop_
_entity_poly.entity_id
_entity_poly.type
_entity_poly.pdbx_seq_one_letter_code
_entity_poly.pdbx_strand_id
1 'polypeptide(L)' 'MKDLIQKESTGSPKELATRLGISERMVYRYVREIAEQHGELEYCRIKNSYKFK' A
#
# COMPACT_ATOMS: atom_id res chain seq x y z
N MET A 1 6.27 5.28 -2.60
CA MET A 1 5.33 4.29 -2.00
C MET A 1 6.04 3.32 -1.05
N LYS A 2 7.22 2.79 -1.42
CA LYS A 2 8.03 1.90 -0.57
C LYS A 2 8.34 2.46 0.83
N ASP A 3 8.70 3.74 0.95
CA ASP A 3 8.96 4.36 2.26
C ASP A 3 7.72 4.47 3.15
N LEU A 4 6.52 4.58 2.56
CA LEU A 4 5.26 4.63 3.30
C LEU A 4 4.88 3.25 3.85
N ILE A 5 5.16 2.20 3.09
CA ILE A 5 4.94 0.81 3.51
C ILE A 5 5.91 0.44 4.64
N GLN A 6 7.20 0.80 4.51
CA GLN A 6 8.19 0.57 5.58
C GLN A 6 7.84 1.30 6.88
N LYS A 7 7.26 2.50 6.77
CA LYS A 7 6.80 3.30 7.92
C LYS A 7 5.39 2.93 8.39
N GLU A 8 4.75 1.93 7.78
CA GLU A 8 3.35 1.55 8.03
C GLU A 8 2.39 2.76 8.04
N SER A 9 2.62 3.71 7.12
CA SER A 9 1.91 5.00 7.06
C SER A 9 1.17 5.17 5.71
N THR A 10 0.78 4.07 5.09
CA THR A 10 0.08 4.13 3.79
C THR A 10 -1.36 4.61 3.92
N GLY A 11 -2.00 4.43 5.08
CA GLY A 11 -3.44 4.59 5.21
C GLY A 11 -4.20 3.47 4.49
N SER A 12 -5.52 3.63 4.40
CA SER A 12 -6.38 2.78 3.59
C SER A 12 -6.07 2.94 2.10
N PRO A 13 -6.44 1.97 1.25
CA PRO A 13 -6.23 2.07 -0.20
C PRO A 13 -6.87 3.33 -0.80
N LYS A 14 -8.03 3.74 -0.25
CA LYS A 14 -8.76 4.95 -0.64
C LYS A 14 -8.06 6.25 -0.24
N GLU A 15 -7.55 6.31 0.99
CA GLU A 15 -6.76 7.45 1.46
C GLU A 15 -5.45 7.56 0.68
N LEU A 16 -4.79 6.43 0.42
CA LEU A 16 -3.58 6.37 -0.37
C LEU A 16 -3.82 6.79 -1.83
N ALA A 17 -4.93 6.35 -2.42
CA ALA A 17 -5.36 6.77 -3.75
C ALA A 17 -5.55 8.29 -3.81
N THR A 18 -6.28 8.84 -2.84
CA THR A 18 -6.52 10.29 -2.72
C THR A 18 -5.21 11.07 -2.54
N ARG A 19 -4.31 10.62 -1.64
CA ARG A 19 -3.02 11.27 -1.36
C ARG A 19 -2.08 11.25 -2.57
N LEU A 20 -2.15 10.20 -3.38
CA LEU A 20 -1.34 10.05 -4.59
C LEU A 20 -2.00 10.62 -5.84
N GLY A 21 -3.26 11.07 -5.77
CA GLY A 21 -4.01 11.57 -6.93
C GLY A 21 -4.30 10.49 -7.98
N ILE A 22 -4.39 9.22 -7.58
CA ILE A 22 -4.62 8.07 -8.45
C ILE A 22 -5.91 7.34 -8.06
N SER A 23 -6.34 6.39 -8.90
CA SER A 23 -7.46 5.51 -8.55
C SER A 23 -7.06 4.43 -7.54
N GLU A 24 -8.01 3.95 -6.73
CA GLU A 24 -7.80 2.79 -5.86
C GLU A 24 -7.30 1.56 -6.64
N ARG A 25 -7.76 1.38 -7.87
CA ARG A 25 -7.28 0.31 -8.76
C ARG A 25 -5.78 0.40 -9.03
N MET A 26 -5.25 1.61 -9.24
CA MET A 26 -3.81 1.81 -9.38
C MET A 26 -3.07 1.55 -8.07
N VAL A 27 -3.65 1.89 -6.92
CA VAL A 27 -3.07 1.51 -5.62
C VAL A 27 -2.89 0.01 -5.50
N TYR A 28 -3.93 -0.78 -5.80
CA TYR A 28 -3.83 -2.23 -5.78
C TYR A 28 -2.81 -2.77 -6.79
N ARG A 29 -2.72 -2.13 -7.97
CA ARG A 29 -1.69 -2.48 -8.97
C ARG A 29 -0.28 -2.25 -8.42
N TYR A 30 -0.01 -1.09 -7.85
CA TYR A 30 1.28 -0.78 -7.25
C TYR A 30 1.62 -1.68 -6.08
N VAL A 31 0.65 -2.00 -5.23
CA VAL A 31 0.85 -2.97 -4.14
C VAL A 31 1.25 -4.33 -4.71
N ARG A 32 0.60 -4.79 -5.78
CA ARG A 32 0.96 -6.05 -6.45
C ARG A 32 2.37 -5.99 -7.07
N GLU A 33 2.69 -4.94 -7.81
CA GLU A 33 4.02 -4.74 -8.43
C GLU A 33 5.13 -4.74 -7.36
N ILE A 34 4.91 -4.07 -6.23
CA ILE A 34 5.86 -4.07 -5.10
C ILE A 34 5.93 -5.47 -4.47
N ALA A 35 4.82 -6.18 -4.37
CA ALA A 35 4.81 -7.53 -3.81
C ALA A 35 5.60 -8.53 -4.69
N GLU A 36 5.50 -8.39 -6.00
CA GLU A 36 6.29 -9.20 -6.95
C GLU A 36 7.81 -8.94 -6.82
N GLN A 37 8.21 -7.72 -6.45
CA GLN A 37 9.63 -7.36 -6.30
C GLN A 37 10.20 -7.65 -4.90
N HIS A 38 9.38 -7.59 -3.86
CA HIS A 38 9.84 -7.59 -2.46
C HIS A 38 9.20 -8.66 -1.57
N GLY A 39 8.30 -9.50 -2.10
CA GLY A 39 7.60 -10.54 -1.35
C GLY A 39 6.16 -10.13 -0.97
N GLU A 40 5.45 -11.01 -0.26
CA GLU A 40 4.03 -10.79 0.04
C GLU A 40 3.78 -9.48 0.82
N LEU A 41 2.84 -8.67 0.34
CA LEU A 41 2.32 -7.49 1.03
C LEU A 41 0.95 -7.81 1.61
N GLU A 42 0.77 -7.54 2.92
CA GLU A 42 -0.49 -7.70 3.61
C GLU A 42 -1.05 -6.35 4.03
N TYR A 43 -2.36 -6.16 3.85
CA TYR A 43 -3.06 -5.01 4.39
C TYR A 43 -3.48 -5.26 5.84
N CYS A 44 -2.90 -4.51 6.77
CA CYS A 44 -3.28 -4.55 8.18
C CYS A 44 -4.45 -3.58 8.43
N ARG A 45 -5.65 -4.12 8.66
CA ARG A 45 -6.84 -3.33 8.99
C ARG A 45 -6.72 -2.59 10.33
N ILE A 46 -6.02 -3.17 11.29
CA ILE A 46 -5.84 -2.59 12.65
C ILE A 46 -4.99 -1.33 12.58
N LYS A 47 -3.89 -1.38 11.82
CA LYS A 47 -2.98 -0.22 11.62
C LYS A 47 -3.41 0.68 10.47
N ASN A 48 -4.46 0.31 9.73
CA ASN A 48 -4.89 0.98 8.51
C ASN A 48 -3.70 1.21 7.54
N SER A 49 -2.86 0.19 7.32
CA SER A 49 -1.67 0.31 6.47
C SER A 49 -1.26 -1.02 5.86
N TYR A 50 -0.60 -0.95 4.70
CA TYR A 50 0.15 -2.08 4.14
C TYR A 50 1.44 -2.31 4.92
N LYS A 51 1.79 -3.58 5.12
CA LYS A 51 3.06 -4.05 5.69
C LYS A 51 3.62 -5.19 4.83
N PHE A 52 4.94 -5.32 4.80
CA PHE A 52 5.58 -6.53 4.28
C PHE A 52 5.29 -7.70 5.23
N LYS A 53 5.05 -8.88 4.67
CA LYS A 53 4.88 -10.11 5.44
C LYS A 53 6.23 -10.74 5.77
#